data_AF-A0A2N7QRU6-F1
#
_entry.id   AF-A0A2N7QRU6-F1
#
_cell.length_a   1.000
_cell.length_b   1.000
_cell.length_c   1.000
_cell.angle_alpha   90.00
_cell.angle_beta   90.00
_cell.angle_gamma   90.00
#
_symmetry.space_group_name_H-M   'P 1'
#
loop_
_entity.id
_entity.type
_entity.pdbx_description
1 polymer ?
#
loop_
_entity_poly.entity_id
_entity_poly.type
_entity_poly.pdbx_seq_one_letter_code
_entity_poly.pdbx_strand_id
1 'polypeptide(L)'
;MTWKAITLGVVLVGLLVTIVALVARPDVPDPGTDKAVLSAVVSLQCQGKGRGKVLLSAKPIGPRDLHIWIPQDISMDQGNALAKRADETKALPAGIECPRVSMVSYARLKAAFDQPAKQPMELPVPAGIRIPIGMNTGFQDAFPDIELLLRLSMPIYSRTQNTAVVYFEEDCGGLCAHGEYVVVERLDGVWRVTKRLQAWTS
;
A
#
# COMPACT_ATOMS: atom_id res chain seq x y z
N MET A 1 70.54 -53.14 23.75
CA MET A 1 70.24 -51.93 22.93
C MET A 1 68.85 -52.09 22.35
N THR A 2 67.86 -51.44 22.96
CA THR A 2 66.44 -51.56 22.61
C THR A 2 65.93 -50.18 22.19
N TRP A 3 65.65 -50.03 20.91
CA TRP A 3 65.04 -48.82 20.34
C TRP A 3 63.53 -48.86 20.55
N LYS A 4 62.97 -47.91 21.30
CA LYS A 4 61.52 -47.67 21.39
C LYS A 4 61.13 -46.67 20.31
N ALA A 5 60.36 -47.13 19.32
CA ALA A 5 59.68 -46.26 18.37
C ALA A 5 58.50 -45.57 19.07
N ILE A 6 58.50 -44.23 19.06
CA ILE A 6 57.39 -43.40 19.55
C ILE A 6 56.55 -43.04 18.33
N THR A 7 55.39 -43.69 18.21
CA THR A 7 54.40 -43.39 17.17
C THR A 7 53.65 -42.11 17.57
N LEU A 8 53.94 -41.01 16.88
CA LEU A 8 53.21 -39.75 17.03
C LEU A 8 51.81 -39.90 16.39
N GLY A 9 50.79 -40.01 17.22
CA GLY A 9 49.39 -39.92 16.80
C GLY A 9 48.99 -38.47 16.54
N VAL A 10 48.89 -38.08 15.27
CA VAL A 10 48.31 -36.80 14.86
C VAL A 10 46.79 -36.97 14.81
N VAL A 11 46.10 -36.60 15.89
CA VAL A 11 44.64 -36.46 15.91
C VAL A 11 44.28 -35.14 15.23
N LEU A 12 43.91 -35.21 13.95
CA LEU A 12 43.33 -34.08 13.21
C LEU A 12 41.92 -33.82 13.77
N VAL A 13 41.81 -32.91 14.74
CA VAL A 13 40.52 -32.38 15.20
C VAL A 13 39.99 -31.45 14.11
N GLY A 14 39.19 -32.01 13.20
CA GLY A 14 38.46 -31.26 12.19
C GLY A 14 37.42 -30.35 12.84
N LEU A 15 37.76 -29.08 13.00
CA LEU A 15 36.85 -28.03 13.43
C LEU A 15 35.88 -27.73 12.28
N LEU A 16 34.77 -28.47 12.21
CA LEU A 16 33.61 -28.12 11.39
C LEU A 16 32.99 -26.85 11.99
N VAL A 17 33.47 -25.69 11.55
CA VAL A 17 32.80 -24.42 11.76
C VAL A 17 31.58 -24.43 10.86
N THR A 18 30.45 -24.91 11.37
CA THR A 18 29.15 -24.72 10.74
C THR A 18 28.87 -23.21 10.79
N ILE A 19 29.23 -22.50 9.72
CA ILE A 19 28.77 -21.13 9.49
C ILE A 19 27.26 -21.25 9.29
N VAL A 20 26.51 -21.19 10.39
CA VAL A 20 25.10 -20.87 10.37
C VAL A 20 25.07 -19.43 9.90
N ALA A 21 25.06 -19.23 8.58
CA ALA A 21 24.64 -17.97 8.02
C ALA A 21 23.22 -17.78 8.56
N LEU A 22 23.07 -16.93 9.60
CA LEU A 22 21.80 -16.32 9.91
C LEU A 22 21.43 -15.58 8.63
N VAL A 23 20.69 -16.28 7.76
CA VAL A 23 19.91 -15.63 6.71
C VAL A 23 18.91 -14.83 7.50
N ALA A 24 19.28 -13.57 7.78
CA ALA A 24 18.37 -12.58 8.32
C ALA A 24 17.13 -12.70 7.43
N ARG A 25 16.03 -13.19 8.02
CA ARG A 25 14.76 -13.24 7.31
C ARG A 25 14.54 -11.81 6.82
N PRO A 26 14.16 -11.59 5.55
CA PRO A 26 13.90 -10.25 5.07
C PRO A 26 12.91 -9.63 6.06
N ASP A 27 13.41 -8.66 6.83
CA ASP A 27 12.70 -8.14 7.99
C ASP A 27 11.38 -7.60 7.49
N VAL A 28 10.28 -8.12 8.04
CA VAL A 28 8.97 -7.51 7.85
C VAL A 28 9.15 -6.07 8.35
N PRO A 29 8.91 -5.06 7.49
CA PRO A 29 9.10 -3.66 7.87
C PRO A 29 8.37 -3.37 9.18
N ASP A 30 9.00 -2.60 10.05
CA ASP A 30 8.33 -2.20 11.28
C ASP A 30 7.10 -1.33 10.97
N PRO A 31 6.07 -1.33 11.82
CA PRO A 31 4.86 -0.54 11.58
C PRO A 31 5.10 0.98 11.42
N GLY A 32 6.20 1.51 11.96
CA GLY A 32 6.60 2.90 11.78
C GLY A 32 7.07 3.21 10.36
N THR A 33 7.78 2.27 9.72
CA THR A 33 8.19 2.39 8.31
C THR A 33 6.97 2.40 7.39
N ASP A 34 6.00 1.48 7.60
CA ASP A 34 4.74 1.46 6.83
C ASP A 34 3.99 2.80 6.95
N LYS A 35 3.89 3.32 8.18
CA LYS A 35 3.26 4.63 8.42
C LYS A 35 3.96 5.74 7.66
N ALA A 36 5.29 5.79 7.65
CA ALA A 36 6.04 6.83 6.98
C ALA A 36 5.87 6.79 5.45
N VAL A 37 5.92 5.59 4.85
CA VAL A 37 5.67 5.40 3.41
C VAL A 37 4.25 5.83 3.05
N LEU A 38 3.25 5.34 3.78
CA LEU A 38 1.84 5.68 3.51
C LEU A 38 1.57 7.18 3.70
N SER A 39 2.18 7.82 4.70
CA SER A 39 2.09 9.27 4.89
C SER A 39 2.66 10.04 3.69
N ALA A 40 3.78 9.58 3.13
CA ALA A 40 4.35 10.18 1.92
C ALA A 40 3.39 10.08 0.73
N VAL A 41 2.69 8.95 0.56
CA VAL A 41 1.68 8.77 -0.50
C VAL A 41 0.45 9.64 -0.25
N VAL A 42 -0.10 9.66 0.98
CA VAL A 42 -1.25 10.51 1.33
C VAL A 42 -0.93 12.00 1.14
N SER A 43 0.33 12.41 1.33
CA SER A 43 0.77 13.80 1.14
C SER A 43 0.52 14.35 -0.27
N LEU A 44 0.44 13.48 -1.28
CA LEU A 44 0.07 13.86 -2.66
C LEU A 44 -1.31 14.53 -2.71
N GLN A 45 -2.25 14.07 -1.89
CA GLN A 45 -3.61 14.61 -1.83
C GLN A 45 -3.70 15.93 -1.06
N CYS A 46 -2.72 16.21 -0.21
CA CYS A 46 -2.71 17.39 0.63
C CYS A 46 -2.29 18.64 -0.15
N GLN A 47 -1.46 18.48 -1.19
CA GLN A 47 -0.84 19.59 -1.92
C GLN A 47 -1.69 20.15 -3.06
N GLY A 48 -2.71 19.42 -3.55
CA GLY A 48 -3.47 19.84 -4.74
C GLY A 48 -4.43 21.01 -4.48
N LYS A 49 -4.10 22.24 -4.89
CA LYS A 49 -5.04 23.38 -4.78
C LYS A 49 -6.33 23.09 -5.56
N GLY A 50 -7.48 23.40 -4.97
CA GLY A 50 -8.78 23.42 -5.68
C GLY A 50 -9.52 22.08 -5.81
N ARG A 51 -9.03 21.00 -5.19
CA ARG A 51 -9.82 19.77 -5.01
C ARG A 51 -10.52 19.80 -3.65
N GLY A 52 -11.69 19.21 -3.50
CA GLY A 52 -12.42 19.13 -2.23
C GLY A 52 -11.79 18.20 -1.20
N LYS A 53 -12.60 17.75 -0.23
CA LYS A 53 -12.16 16.82 0.81
C LYS A 53 -12.05 15.40 0.27
N VAL A 54 -11.08 14.67 0.79
CA VAL A 54 -10.76 13.29 0.44
C VAL A 54 -11.11 12.38 1.61
N LEU A 55 -11.86 11.32 1.33
CA LEU A 55 -12.16 10.27 2.29
C LEU A 55 -11.22 9.09 2.04
N LEU A 56 -10.43 8.71 3.04
CA LEU A 56 -9.53 7.54 2.96
C LEU A 56 -10.18 6.33 3.63
N SER A 57 -10.34 5.23 2.89
CA SER A 57 -10.71 3.94 3.47
C SER A 57 -9.62 3.42 4.40
N ALA A 58 -9.96 3.10 5.65
CA ALA A 58 -9.03 2.47 6.57
C ALA A 58 -8.69 1.02 6.19
N LYS A 59 -9.51 0.31 5.40
CA LYS A 59 -9.18 -1.05 4.96
C LYS A 59 -8.27 -0.98 3.73
N PRO A 60 -7.07 -1.62 3.78
CA PRO A 60 -6.21 -1.68 2.61
C PRO A 60 -6.83 -2.48 1.46
N ILE A 61 -6.44 -2.17 0.24
CA ILE A 61 -6.88 -2.87 -0.98
C ILE A 61 -5.71 -3.48 -1.75
N GLY A 62 -5.96 -4.56 -2.48
CA GLY A 62 -5.02 -5.09 -3.47
C GLY A 62 -5.16 -4.40 -4.84
N PRO A 63 -4.17 -4.58 -5.73
CA PRO A 63 -4.29 -4.15 -7.12
C PRO A 63 -5.45 -4.87 -7.83
N ARG A 64 -6.16 -4.17 -8.72
CA ARG A 64 -7.25 -4.75 -9.55
C ARG A 64 -6.75 -5.29 -10.88
N ASP A 65 -5.65 -4.76 -11.37
CA ASP A 65 -5.05 -5.11 -12.64
C ASP A 65 -4.25 -6.42 -12.53
N LEU A 66 -4.28 -7.19 -13.61
CA LEU A 66 -3.53 -8.45 -13.72
C LEU A 66 -2.04 -8.21 -13.99
N HIS A 67 -1.65 -6.99 -14.38
CA HIS A 67 -0.29 -6.65 -14.81
C HIS A 67 0.35 -5.67 -13.82
N ILE A 68 0.75 -6.19 -12.66
CA ILE A 68 1.42 -5.39 -11.64
C ILE A 68 2.72 -4.84 -12.20
N TRP A 69 2.81 -3.51 -12.30
CA TRP A 69 4.08 -2.87 -12.56
C TRP A 69 4.91 -2.82 -11.28
N ILE A 70 6.12 -3.34 -11.33
CA ILE A 70 7.09 -3.29 -10.24
C ILE A 70 8.44 -2.76 -10.73
N PRO A 71 9.13 -1.92 -9.94
CA PRO A 71 10.53 -1.57 -10.16
C PRO A 71 11.43 -2.81 -10.29
N GLN A 72 12.54 -2.70 -11.02
CA GLN A 72 13.47 -3.82 -11.25
C GLN A 72 14.09 -4.40 -9.95
N ASP A 73 14.17 -3.60 -8.89
CA ASP A 73 14.69 -3.97 -7.58
C ASP A 73 13.63 -4.62 -6.65
N ILE A 74 12.40 -4.79 -7.14
CA ILE A 74 11.31 -5.52 -6.50
C ILE A 74 11.02 -6.78 -7.33
N SER A 75 11.13 -7.95 -6.70
CA SER A 75 10.85 -9.22 -7.37
C SER A 75 9.35 -9.41 -7.62
N MET A 76 9.00 -10.29 -8.57
CA MET A 76 7.60 -10.65 -8.83
C MET A 76 6.90 -11.20 -7.58
N ASP A 77 7.60 -11.99 -6.76
CA ASP A 77 7.05 -12.50 -5.50
C ASP A 77 6.76 -11.37 -4.50
N GLN A 78 7.61 -10.34 -4.44
CA GLN A 78 7.35 -9.14 -3.65
C GLN A 78 6.16 -8.35 -4.22
N GLY A 79 6.01 -8.29 -5.54
CA GLY A 79 4.84 -7.72 -6.22
C GLY A 79 3.54 -8.44 -5.83
N ASN A 80 3.53 -9.77 -5.89
CA ASN A 80 2.39 -10.60 -5.50
C ASN A 80 2.05 -10.47 -4.00
N ALA A 81 3.03 -10.11 -3.17
CA ALA A 81 2.79 -9.84 -1.75
C ALA A 81 1.90 -8.60 -1.51
N LEU A 82 1.70 -7.74 -2.51
CA LEU A 82 0.86 -6.54 -2.37
C LEU A 82 -0.60 -6.90 -2.06
N ALA A 83 -1.19 -7.81 -2.84
CA ALA A 83 -2.54 -8.32 -2.63
C ALA A 83 -2.63 -9.06 -1.29
N LYS A 84 -1.68 -9.96 -1.03
CA LYS A 84 -1.63 -10.74 0.21
C LYS A 84 -1.60 -9.84 1.45
N ARG A 85 -0.73 -8.82 1.47
CA ARG A 85 -0.64 -7.88 2.60
C ARG A 85 -1.92 -7.09 2.80
N ALA A 86 -2.61 -6.72 1.72
CA ALA A 86 -3.89 -6.03 1.82
C ALA A 86 -4.98 -6.91 2.48
N ASP A 87 -5.01 -8.19 2.14
CA ASP A 87 -5.94 -9.16 2.73
C ASP A 87 -5.65 -9.40 4.21
N GLU A 88 -4.37 -9.65 4.55
CA GLU A 88 -3.91 -9.94 5.91
C GLU A 88 -4.01 -8.72 6.84
N THR A 89 -3.95 -7.50 6.29
CA THR A 89 -3.99 -6.28 7.08
C THR A 89 -5.42 -5.82 7.32
N LYS A 90 -5.80 -5.70 8.60
CA LYS A 90 -7.16 -5.29 9.00
C LYS A 90 -7.42 -3.79 8.73
N ALA A 91 -6.44 -2.94 9.01
CA ALA A 91 -6.55 -1.49 8.86
C ALA A 91 -5.19 -0.84 8.57
N LEU A 92 -5.21 0.28 7.86
CA LEU A 92 -4.07 1.18 7.68
C LEU A 92 -3.63 1.76 9.03
N PRO A 93 -2.33 2.11 9.19
CA PRO A 93 -1.84 2.76 10.40
C PRO A 93 -2.50 4.14 10.60
N ALA A 94 -2.85 4.45 11.85
CA ALA A 94 -3.44 5.74 12.21
C ALA A 94 -2.42 6.89 12.15
N GLY A 95 -2.92 8.11 11.90
CA GLY A 95 -2.12 9.33 11.84
C GLY A 95 -1.33 9.48 10.54
N ILE A 96 -1.83 8.91 9.43
CA ILE A 96 -1.36 9.17 8.07
C ILE A 96 -2.20 10.25 7.37
N GLU A 97 -3.26 10.72 8.03
CA GLU A 97 -4.17 11.78 7.60
C GLU A 97 -3.47 13.13 7.46
N CYS A 98 -4.10 14.03 6.72
CA CYS A 98 -3.73 15.45 6.65
C CYS A 98 -4.99 16.30 6.64
N PRO A 99 -4.91 17.65 6.70
CA PRO A 99 -6.10 18.50 6.83
C PRO A 99 -7.21 18.29 5.78
N ARG A 100 -6.87 17.71 4.62
CA ARG A 100 -7.82 17.42 3.53
C ARG A 100 -8.21 15.96 3.40
N VAL A 101 -7.54 15.06 4.12
CA VAL A 101 -7.74 13.61 4.02
C VAL A 101 -8.22 13.11 5.38
N SER A 102 -9.47 12.68 5.45
CA SER A 102 -10.04 12.07 6.65
C SER A 102 -10.17 10.57 6.47
N MET A 103 -9.69 9.78 7.44
CA MET A 103 -9.83 8.33 7.40
C MET A 103 -11.19 7.87 7.93
N VAL A 104 -11.76 6.82 7.34
CA VAL A 104 -13.01 6.20 7.78
C VAL A 104 -12.89 4.69 7.87
N SER A 105 -13.56 4.09 8.85
CA SER A 105 -13.60 2.62 8.96
C SER A 105 -14.32 1.99 7.77
N TYR A 106 -13.87 0.80 7.37
CA TYR A 106 -14.50 0.08 6.27
C TYR A 106 -15.95 -0.29 6.55
N ALA A 107 -16.30 -0.60 7.80
CA ALA A 107 -17.68 -0.89 8.18
C ALA A 107 -18.61 0.32 7.91
N ARG A 108 -18.17 1.54 8.28
CA ARG A 108 -18.96 2.76 8.02
C ARG A 108 -19.04 3.06 6.52
N LEU A 109 -17.94 2.89 5.80
CA LEU A 109 -17.90 3.06 4.35
C LEU A 109 -18.86 2.09 3.65
N LYS A 110 -18.80 0.80 4.00
CA LYS A 110 -19.68 -0.24 3.46
C LYS A 110 -21.14 0.05 3.77
N ALA A 111 -21.47 0.42 5.00
CA ALA A 111 -22.83 0.78 5.38
C ALA A 111 -23.40 1.94 4.54
N ALA A 112 -22.56 2.93 4.20
CA ALA A 112 -22.98 4.03 3.35
C ALA A 112 -23.28 3.59 1.90
N PHE A 113 -22.50 2.66 1.34
CA PHE A 113 -22.76 2.09 0.02
C PHE A 113 -23.93 1.09 -0.02
N ASP A 114 -24.16 0.35 1.07
CA ASP A 114 -25.25 -0.64 1.15
C ASP A 114 -26.63 0.03 1.33
N GLN A 115 -26.67 1.25 1.83
CA GLN A 115 -27.92 2.00 2.01
C GLN A 115 -28.36 2.64 0.68
N PRO A 116 -29.67 2.72 0.40
CA PRO A 116 -30.16 3.50 -0.74
C PRO A 116 -29.99 5.00 -0.46
N ALA A 117 -29.77 5.78 -1.52
CA ALA A 117 -29.76 7.24 -1.42
C ALA A 117 -31.13 7.76 -0.95
N LYS A 118 -31.14 8.81 -0.12
CA LYS A 118 -32.39 9.51 0.26
C LYS A 118 -33.04 10.20 -0.94
N GLN A 119 -32.21 10.67 -1.87
CA GLN A 119 -32.64 11.32 -3.10
C GLN A 119 -31.94 10.62 -4.28
N PRO A 120 -32.53 9.53 -4.80
CA PRO A 120 -31.96 8.84 -5.94
C PRO A 120 -31.96 9.75 -7.17
N MET A 121 -30.89 9.67 -7.95
CA MET A 121 -30.75 10.30 -9.26
C MET A 121 -31.47 9.44 -10.31
N GLU A 122 -32.32 10.08 -11.10
CA GLU A 122 -33.01 9.45 -12.23
C GLU A 122 -32.09 9.36 -13.45
N LEU A 123 -32.27 8.30 -14.26
CA LEU A 123 -31.56 8.08 -15.51
C LEU A 123 -32.46 8.40 -16.71
N PRO A 124 -31.92 8.98 -17.80
CA PRO A 124 -30.51 9.31 -18.04
C PRO A 124 -30.05 10.56 -17.28
N VAL A 125 -28.79 10.57 -16.83
CA VAL A 125 -28.20 11.76 -16.18
C VAL A 125 -28.04 12.88 -17.21
N PRO A 126 -28.53 14.10 -16.95
CA PRO A 126 -28.36 15.23 -17.87
C PRO A 126 -26.88 15.56 -18.13
N ALA A 127 -26.57 16.03 -19.34
CA ALA A 127 -25.21 16.44 -19.68
C ALA A 127 -24.70 17.54 -18.74
N GLY A 128 -23.42 17.44 -18.35
CA GLY A 128 -22.78 18.39 -17.43
C GLY A 128 -23.04 18.15 -15.94
N ILE A 129 -23.94 17.22 -15.58
CA ILE A 129 -24.11 16.80 -14.19
C ILE A 129 -23.00 15.81 -13.82
N ARG A 130 -22.27 16.11 -12.74
CA ARG A 130 -21.29 15.19 -12.17
C ARG A 130 -22.01 14.06 -11.45
N ILE A 131 -21.77 12.83 -11.89
CA ILE A 131 -22.28 11.63 -11.20
C ILE A 131 -21.47 11.45 -9.92
N PRO A 132 -22.11 11.45 -8.73
CA PRO A 132 -21.38 11.33 -7.47
C PRO A 132 -20.85 9.92 -7.23
N ILE A 133 -19.92 9.81 -6.28
CA ILE A 133 -19.44 8.52 -5.75
C ILE A 133 -20.64 7.76 -5.17
N GLY A 134 -20.80 6.50 -5.59
CA GLY A 134 -21.89 5.65 -5.16
C GLY A 134 -23.26 6.19 -5.58
N MET A 135 -23.44 6.61 -6.84
CA MET A 135 -24.75 7.03 -7.38
C MET A 135 -25.87 6.08 -6.91
N ASN A 136 -26.95 6.66 -6.39
CA ASN A 136 -28.11 5.97 -5.81
C ASN A 136 -27.84 5.14 -4.54
N THR A 137 -26.67 5.29 -3.92
CA THR A 137 -26.34 4.79 -2.57
C THR A 137 -26.35 5.92 -1.54
N GLY A 138 -26.39 5.58 -0.26
CA GLY A 138 -26.31 6.49 0.88
C GLY A 138 -24.92 7.11 1.09
N PHE A 139 -23.96 6.91 0.17
CA PHE A 139 -22.61 7.48 0.29
C PHE A 139 -22.65 9.00 0.43
N GLN A 140 -23.36 9.70 -0.46
CA GLN A 140 -23.45 11.17 -0.41
C GLN A 140 -24.25 11.66 0.80
N ASP A 141 -25.21 10.87 1.29
CA ASP A 141 -25.93 11.19 2.53
C ASP A 141 -25.02 11.11 3.76
N ALA A 142 -24.08 10.16 3.78
CA ALA A 142 -23.15 9.95 4.88
C ALA A 142 -21.90 10.86 4.82
N PHE A 143 -21.54 11.32 3.62
CA PHE A 143 -20.30 12.04 3.32
C PHE A 143 -20.54 13.18 2.30
N PRO A 144 -21.37 14.20 2.62
CA PRO A 144 -21.85 15.18 1.66
C PRO A 144 -20.79 16.16 1.14
N ASP A 145 -19.64 16.25 1.80
CA ASP A 145 -18.53 17.15 1.48
C ASP A 145 -17.32 16.44 0.85
N ILE A 146 -17.44 15.14 0.58
CA ILE A 146 -16.38 14.32 0.00
C ILE A 146 -16.48 14.32 -1.52
N GLU A 147 -15.40 14.77 -2.16
CA GLU A 147 -15.28 14.77 -3.62
C GLU A 147 -14.50 13.57 -4.16
N LEU A 148 -13.76 12.88 -3.30
CA LEU A 148 -12.85 11.81 -3.67
C LEU A 148 -12.80 10.73 -2.58
N LEU A 149 -12.95 9.48 -2.99
CA LEU A 149 -12.70 8.31 -2.17
C LEU A 149 -11.34 7.72 -2.54
N LEU A 150 -10.41 7.78 -1.60
CA LEU A 150 -9.06 7.23 -1.70
C LEU A 150 -9.02 5.85 -1.03
N ARG A 151 -8.37 4.89 -1.68
CA ARG A 151 -8.05 3.57 -1.12
C ARG A 151 -6.58 3.27 -1.39
N LEU A 152 -5.88 2.72 -0.39
CA LEU A 152 -4.45 2.40 -0.48
C LEU A 152 -4.23 0.91 -0.24
N SER A 153 -3.21 0.33 -0.86
CA SER A 153 -2.63 -0.94 -0.42
C SER A 153 -1.70 -0.74 0.77
N MET A 154 -1.31 -1.83 1.41
CA MET A 154 -0.09 -1.80 2.21
C MET A 154 1.13 -1.70 1.29
N PRO A 155 2.23 -1.05 1.71
CA PRO A 155 3.43 -0.97 0.90
C PRO A 155 4.10 -2.35 0.73
N ILE A 156 4.78 -2.56 -0.39
CA ILE A 156 5.81 -3.60 -0.54
C ILE A 156 7.17 -2.92 -0.68
N TYR A 157 8.25 -3.64 -0.38
CA TYR A 157 9.57 -3.05 -0.27
C TYR A 157 10.57 -3.81 -1.13
N SER A 158 11.56 -3.10 -1.69
CA SER A 158 12.74 -3.72 -2.27
C SER A 158 13.55 -4.47 -1.20
N ARG A 159 14.44 -5.36 -1.63
CA ARG A 159 15.30 -6.14 -0.70
C ARG A 159 16.16 -5.24 0.19
N THR A 160 16.59 -4.09 -0.32
CA THR A 160 17.39 -3.09 0.38
C THR A 160 16.57 -2.14 1.25
N GLN A 161 15.23 -2.25 1.26
CA GLN A 161 14.31 -1.40 2.02
C GLN A 161 14.50 0.12 1.80
N ASN A 162 15.02 0.49 0.63
CA ASN A 162 15.18 1.88 0.20
C ASN A 162 14.12 2.28 -0.84
N THR A 163 13.40 1.32 -1.41
CA THR A 163 12.30 1.52 -2.36
C THR A 163 11.07 0.84 -1.79
N ALA A 164 9.93 1.50 -1.90
CA ALA A 164 8.62 0.96 -1.60
C ALA A 164 7.65 1.23 -2.74
N VAL A 165 6.67 0.35 -2.91
CA VAL A 165 5.56 0.53 -3.85
C VAL A 165 4.25 0.45 -3.08
N VAL A 166 3.38 1.43 -3.31
CA VAL A 166 2.01 1.47 -2.82
C VAL A 166 1.09 1.54 -4.03
N TYR A 167 0.09 0.67 -4.09
CA TYR A 167 -1.01 0.83 -5.01
C TYR A 167 -2.07 1.73 -4.38
N PHE A 168 -2.58 2.70 -5.13
CA PHE A 168 -3.73 3.49 -4.69
C PHE A 168 -4.81 3.59 -5.77
N GLU A 169 -6.03 3.74 -5.30
CA GLU A 169 -7.19 4.01 -6.14
C GLU A 169 -7.88 5.29 -5.70
N GLU A 170 -8.25 6.08 -6.70
CA GLU A 170 -9.05 7.28 -6.57
C GLU A 170 -10.39 7.06 -7.29
N ASP A 171 -11.48 7.29 -6.56
CA ASP A 171 -12.84 7.26 -7.08
C ASP A 171 -13.48 8.63 -6.84
N CYS A 172 -13.85 9.31 -7.92
CA CYS A 172 -14.45 10.64 -7.90
C CYS A 172 -15.93 10.63 -8.32
N GLY A 173 -16.52 9.44 -8.49
CA GLY A 173 -17.89 9.21 -8.90
C GLY A 173 -18.07 9.00 -10.41
N GLY A 174 -19.17 8.36 -10.81
CA GLY A 174 -19.46 8.07 -12.22
C GLY A 174 -18.42 7.18 -12.89
N LEU A 175 -17.94 7.60 -14.07
CA LEU A 175 -16.83 6.98 -14.83
C LEU A 175 -15.46 7.59 -14.44
N CYS A 176 -15.36 8.38 -13.38
CA CYS A 176 -14.12 9.00 -12.95
C CYS A 176 -13.48 8.16 -11.83
N ALA A 177 -12.73 7.14 -12.22
CA ALA A 177 -11.90 6.38 -11.31
C ALA A 177 -10.59 5.99 -11.96
N HIS A 178 -9.51 5.92 -11.19
CA HIS A 178 -8.23 5.41 -11.66
C HIS A 178 -7.47 4.71 -10.55
N GLY A 179 -6.56 3.83 -10.95
CA GLY A 179 -5.60 3.17 -10.06
C GLY A 179 -4.19 3.42 -10.55
N GLU A 180 -3.25 3.57 -9.62
CA GLU A 180 -1.83 3.77 -9.93
C GLU A 180 -0.92 3.06 -8.92
N TYR A 181 0.29 2.76 -9.39
CA TYR A 181 1.43 2.38 -8.56
C TYR A 181 2.26 3.62 -8.23
N VAL A 182 2.48 3.86 -6.94
CA VAL A 182 3.32 4.95 -6.43
C VAL A 182 4.61 4.35 -5.92
N VAL A 183 5.72 4.76 -6.56
CA VAL A 183 7.06 4.42 -6.11
C VAL A 183 7.51 5.48 -5.12
N VAL A 184 7.94 5.01 -3.95
CA VAL A 184 8.44 5.82 -2.86
C VAL A 184 9.88 5.39 -2.59
N GLU A 185 10.81 6.32 -2.59
CA GLU A 185 12.21 6.04 -2.28
C GLU A 185 12.62 6.73 -0.98
N ARG A 186 13.53 6.10 -0.25
CA ARG A 186 14.13 6.64 0.96
C ARG A 186 15.35 7.46 0.58
N LEU A 187 15.17 8.78 0.52
CA LEU A 187 16.19 9.76 0.19
C LEU A 187 16.58 10.53 1.44
N ASP A 188 17.86 10.50 1.82
CA ASP A 188 18.38 11.13 3.05
C ASP A 188 17.61 10.74 4.32
N GLY A 189 17.21 9.46 4.39
CA GLY A 189 16.44 8.91 5.51
C GLY A 189 14.94 9.21 5.47
N VAL A 190 14.45 10.00 4.52
CA VAL A 190 13.04 10.40 4.38
C VAL A 190 12.40 9.70 3.18
N TRP A 191 11.20 9.15 3.37
CA TRP A 191 10.41 8.58 2.29
C TRP A 191 9.79 9.67 1.41
N ARG A 192 10.05 9.63 0.11
CA ARG A 192 9.54 10.59 -0.87
C ARG A 192 8.98 9.86 -2.08
N VAL A 193 7.86 10.35 -2.61
CA VAL A 193 7.29 9.85 -3.86
C VAL A 193 8.22 10.26 -5.02
N THR A 194 8.75 9.29 -5.75
CA THR A 194 9.65 9.52 -6.90
C THR A 194 8.98 9.24 -8.23
N LYS A 195 7.96 8.37 -8.26
CA LYS A 195 7.27 8.00 -9.49
C LYS A 195 5.80 7.66 -9.25
N ARG A 196 4.97 7.95 -10.24
CA ARG A 196 3.56 7.53 -10.33
C ARG A 196 3.36 6.82 -11.66
N LEU A 197 2.65 5.71 -11.64
CA LEU A 197 2.45 4.87 -12.81
C LEU A 197 1.01 4.42 -12.88
N GLN A 198 0.31 4.93 -13.89
CA GLN A 198 -1.08 4.62 -14.14
C GLN A 198 -1.24 3.12 -14.43
N ALA A 199 -2.10 2.45 -13.65
CA ALA A 199 -2.46 1.07 -13.85
C ALA A 199 -3.72 0.96 -14.72
N TRP A 200 -4.75 1.76 -14.42
CA TRP A 200 -6.00 1.80 -15.17
C TRP A 200 -6.74 3.12 -14.96
N THR A 201 -7.68 3.42 -15.85
CA THR A 201 -8.62 4.55 -15.74
C THR A 201 -9.96 4.16 -16.36
N SER A 202 -11.05 4.59 -15.73
CA SER A 202 -12.42 4.39 -16.19
C SER A 202 -12.92 5.54 -17.07
#